data_AF-A0A3M1JZF9-F1
#
_entry.id   AF-A0A3M1JZF9-F1
#
_cell.length_a   1.000
_cell.length_b   1.000
_cell.length_c   1.000
_cell.angle_alpha   90.00
_cell.angle_beta   90.00
_cell.angle_gamma   90.00
#
_symmetry.space_group_name_H-M   'P 1'
#
loop_
_entity.id
_entity.type
_entity.pdbx_description
1 polymer ?
#
loop_
_entity_poly.entity_id
_entity_poly.type
_entity_poly.pdbx_seq_one_letter_code
_entity_poly.pdbx_strand_id
1 'polypeptide(L)'
;MTELVLAAVVFLFLHALSSTPIRALAVGAVGEMVYRGLFSALSIAAIVWLAHAYNTAPTGGILWAVGDWGRHVAAVLMALAAFFVVSGLTTPNPTSVGFEGALDSAE
;
A
#
# COMPACT_ATOMS: atom_id res chain seq x y z
N MET A 1 4.21 7.18 21.01
CA MET A 1 4.98 7.77 19.88
C MET A 1 6.05 6.81 19.36
N THR A 2 6.93 6.25 20.18
CA THR A 2 7.98 5.30 19.73
C THR A 2 7.42 4.10 18.95
N GLU A 3 6.32 3.49 19.45
CA GLU A 3 5.66 2.38 18.77
C GLU A 3 5.16 2.77 17.37
N LEU A 4 4.47 3.91 17.25
CA LEU A 4 3.98 4.44 15.97
C LEU A 4 5.13 4.68 14.98
N VAL A 5 6.24 5.27 15.45
CA VAL A 5 7.43 5.51 14.61
C VAL A 5 8.02 4.18 14.15
N LEU A 6 8.12 3.19 15.04
CA LEU A 6 8.64 1.88 14.68
C LEU A 6 7.75 1.17 13.65
N ALA A 7 6.44 1.15 13.88
CA ALA A 7 5.48 0.55 12.95
C ALA A 7 5.54 1.24 11.58
N ALA A 8 5.68 2.58 11.55
CA ALA A 8 5.81 3.35 10.31
C ALA A 8 7.10 3.01 9.55
N VAL A 9 8.24 2.95 10.26
CA VAL A 9 9.54 2.58 9.66
C VAL A 9 9.48 1.16 9.11
N VAL A 10 8.95 0.20 9.87
CA VAL A 10 8.82 -1.20 9.42
C VAL A 10 7.92 -1.30 8.19
N PHE A 11 6.76 -0.64 8.21
CA PHE A 11 5.85 -0.63 7.07
C PHE A 11 6.50 0.00 5.83
N LEU A 12 7.13 1.17 5.96
CA LEU A 12 7.82 1.85 4.86
C LEU A 12 8.98 1.03 4.31
N PHE A 13 9.78 0.42 5.18
CA PHE A 13 10.87 -0.45 4.77
C PHE A 13 10.35 -1.65 3.97
N LEU A 14 9.36 -2.37 4.50
CA LEU A 14 8.74 -3.49 3.79
C LEU A 14 8.15 -3.05 2.45
N HIS A 15 7.44 -1.93 2.42
CA HIS A 15 6.82 -1.41 1.21
C HIS A 15 7.85 -1.02 0.13
N ALA A 16 8.94 -0.36 0.52
CA ALA A 16 10.00 0.02 -0.40
C ALA A 16 10.83 -1.19 -0.87
N LEU A 17 10.98 -2.22 -0.03
CA LEU A 17 11.80 -3.40 -0.33
C LEU A 17 11.39 -4.10 -1.64
N SER A 18 10.09 -4.17 -1.94
CA SER A 18 9.60 -4.78 -3.19
C SER A 18 10.07 -4.06 -4.45
N SER A 19 10.44 -2.78 -4.35
CA SER A 19 10.92 -1.96 -5.47
C SER A 19 12.46 -1.95 -5.59
N THR A 20 13.16 -2.79 -4.81
CA THR A 20 14.62 -2.90 -4.84
C THR A 20 15.09 -4.18 -5.53
N PRO A 21 16.36 -4.24 -5.99
CA PRO A 21 16.94 -5.47 -6.54
C PRO A 21 16.94 -6.66 -5.57
N ILE A 22 16.81 -6.43 -4.25
CA ILE A 22 16.74 -7.48 -3.23
C ILE A 22 15.56 -8.42 -3.47
N ARG A 23 14.46 -7.90 -4.03
CA ARG A 23 13.30 -8.72 -4.42
C ARG A 23 13.72 -9.86 -5.34
N ALA A 24 14.55 -9.59 -6.35
CA ALA A 24 14.97 -10.61 -7.32
C ALA A 24 15.79 -11.73 -6.66
N LEU A 25 16.65 -11.37 -5.70
CA LEU A 25 17.42 -12.35 -4.91
C LEU A 25 16.50 -13.21 -4.04
N ALA A 26 15.54 -12.59 -3.35
CA ALA A 26 14.57 -13.30 -2.51
C ALA A 26 13.69 -14.24 -3.35
N VAL A 27 13.16 -13.76 -4.47
CA VAL A 27 12.38 -14.57 -5.42
C VAL A 27 13.22 -15.72 -5.98
N GLY A 28 14.50 -15.51 -6.30
CA GLY A 28 15.40 -16.56 -6.77
C GLY A 28 15.66 -17.66 -5.72
N ALA A 29 15.58 -17.32 -4.43
CA ALA A 29 15.80 -18.27 -3.33
C ALA A 29 14.55 -19.08 -2.96
N VAL A 30 13.37 -18.47 -2.95
CA VAL A 30 12.13 -19.12 -2.45
C VAL A 30 11.04 -19.32 -3.52
N GLY A 31 11.20 -18.75 -4.71
CA GLY A 31 10.20 -18.73 -5.77
C GLY A 31 9.21 -17.57 -5.68
N GLU A 32 8.63 -17.19 -6.82
CA GLU A 32 7.75 -16.02 -6.96
C GLU A 32 6.47 -16.14 -6.11
N MET A 33 5.80 -17.30 -6.14
CA MET A 33 4.55 -17.50 -5.40
C MET A 33 4.75 -17.41 -3.88
N VAL A 34 5.80 -18.04 -3.36
CA VAL A 34 6.12 -18.03 -1.93
C VAL A 34 6.53 -16.62 -1.49
N TYR A 35 7.38 -15.94 -2.27
CA TYR A 35 7.74 -14.55 -2.00
C TYR A 35 6.50 -13.65 -1.95
N ARG A 36 5.61 -13.73 -2.95
CA ARG A 36 4.36 -12.95 -2.99
C ARG A 36 3.52 -13.18 -1.74
N GLY A 37 3.27 -14.43 -1.37
CA GLY A 37 2.47 -14.78 -0.19
C GLY A 37 3.06 -14.23 1.11
N LEU A 38 4.37 -14.45 1.33
CA LEU A 38 5.06 -13.96 2.52
C LEU A 38 5.11 -12.43 2.57
N PHE A 39 5.44 -11.78 1.45
CA PHE A 39 5.47 -10.33 1.35
C PHE A 39 4.10 -9.74 1.67
N SER A 40 3.03 -10.23 1.04
CA SER A 40 1.67 -9.75 1.29
C SER A 40 1.25 -9.93 2.75
N ALA A 41 1.51 -11.10 3.35
CA ALA A 41 1.19 -11.35 4.76
C ALA A 41 1.94 -10.39 5.70
N LEU A 42 3.23 -10.17 5.46
CA LEU A 42 4.06 -9.24 6.23
C LEU A 42 3.61 -7.79 6.05
N SER A 43 3.28 -7.36 4.83
CA SER A 43 2.75 -6.03 4.57
C SER A 43 1.40 -5.79 5.27
N ILE A 44 0.51 -6.78 5.25
CA ILE A 44 -0.79 -6.71 5.96
C ILE A 44 -0.56 -6.63 7.47
N ALA A 45 0.31 -7.46 8.03
CA ALA A 45 0.64 -7.40 9.45
C ALA A 45 1.21 -6.03 9.85
N ALA A 46 2.13 -5.48 9.05
CA ALA A 46 2.75 -4.19 9.30
C ALA A 46 1.75 -3.03 9.21
N ILE A 47 0.85 -3.01 8.22
CA ILE A 47 -0.15 -1.94 8.10
C ILE A 47 -1.22 -2.01 9.20
N VAL A 48 -1.63 -3.23 9.60
CA VAL A 48 -2.54 -3.42 10.75
C VAL A 48 -1.88 -2.94 12.04
N TRP A 49 -0.60 -3.27 12.24
CA TRP A 49 0.15 -2.77 13.40
C TRP A 49 0.28 -1.25 13.38
N LEU A 50 0.58 -0.65 12.22
CA LEU A 50 0.64 0.80 12.06
C LEU A 50 -0.70 1.48 12.40
N ALA A 51 -1.82 0.92 11.92
CA ALA A 51 -3.15 1.43 12.23
C ALA A 51 -3.47 1.32 13.73
N HIS A 52 -3.12 0.19 14.36
CA HIS A 52 -3.27 0.02 15.80
C HIS A 52 -2.45 1.05 16.59
N ALA A 53 -1.15 1.17 16.27
CA ALA A 53 -0.24 2.11 16.93
C ALA A 53 -0.65 3.58 16.73
N TYR A 54 -1.29 3.91 15.60
CA TYR A 54 -1.86 5.24 15.37
C TYR A 54 -3.07 5.48 16.27
N ASN A 55 -3.97 4.51 16.38
CA ASN A 55 -5.18 4.62 17.21
C ASN A 55 -4.86 4.71 18.71
N THR A 56 -3.77 4.10 19.16
CA THR A 56 -3.33 4.16 20.58
C THR A 56 -2.37 5.31 20.87
N ALA A 57 -1.89 6.03 19.85
CA ALA A 57 -1.00 7.16 20.05
C ALA A 57 -1.73 8.32 20.74
N PRO A 58 -1.05 9.10 21.61
CA PRO A 58 -1.64 10.29 22.20
C PRO A 58 -2.12 11.25 21.11
N THR A 59 -3.37 11.69 21.20
CA THR A 59 -3.94 12.68 20.28
C THR A 59 -3.26 14.03 20.51
N GLY A 60 -2.54 14.52 19.51
CA GLY A 60 -1.99 15.86 19.49
C GLY A 60 -3.04 16.92 19.15
N GLY A 61 -2.64 18.19 19.19
CA GLY A 61 -3.45 19.28 18.64
C GLY A 61 -3.72 19.08 17.14
N ILE A 62 -4.84 19.61 16.66
CA ILE A 62 -5.17 19.58 15.23
C ILE A 62 -4.17 20.47 14.48
N LEU A 63 -3.25 19.85 13.74
CA LEU A 63 -2.23 20.57 12.97
C LEU A 63 -2.75 21.10 11.62
N TRP A 64 -3.84 20.53 11.11
CA TRP A 64 -4.43 20.86 9.81
C TRP A 64 -5.95 20.95 9.91
N ALA A 65 -6.45 22.14 10.28
CA ALA A 65 -7.88 22.45 10.30
C ALA A 65 -8.25 23.19 9.00
N VAL A 66 -8.72 22.46 8.00
CA VAL A 66 -9.09 23.02 6.68
C VAL A 66 -10.50 23.63 6.68
N GLY A 67 -11.17 23.67 7.83
CA GLY A 67 -12.55 24.13 7.98
C GLY A 67 -13.56 23.20 7.30
N ASP A 68 -14.84 23.56 7.39
CA ASP A 68 -15.94 22.69 6.96
C ASP A 68 -15.96 22.43 5.46
N TRP A 69 -15.39 23.30 4.62
CA TRP A 69 -15.32 23.08 3.17
C TRP A 69 -14.34 21.95 2.80
N GLY A 70 -13.31 21.72 3.62
CA GLY A 70 -12.27 20.72 3.35
C GLY A 70 -12.83 19.31 3.22
N ARG A 71 -13.87 18.96 3.98
CA ARG A 71 -14.55 17.66 3.88
C ARG A 71 -15.25 17.46 2.54
N HIS A 72 -15.81 18.52 1.97
CA HIS A 72 -16.53 18.46 0.70
C HIS A 72 -15.54 18.25 -0.45
N VAL A 73 -14.41 18.97 -0.41
CA VAL A 73 -13.32 18.77 -1.37
C VAL A 73 -12.71 17.38 -1.24
N ALA A 74 -12.42 16.93 -0.01
CA ALA A 74 -11.94 15.57 0.22
C ALA A 74 -12.91 14.50 -0.30
N ALA A 75 -14.22 14.67 -0.11
CA ALA A 75 -15.22 13.74 -0.61
C ALA A 75 -15.24 13.65 -2.14
N VAL A 76 -15.16 14.79 -2.84
CA VAL A 76 -15.10 14.82 -4.32
C VAL A 76 -13.81 14.16 -4.83
N LEU A 77 -12.67 14.49 -4.22
CA LEU A 77 -11.39 13.86 -4.58
C LEU A 77 -11.39 12.36 -4.30
N MET A 78 -11.99 11.92 -3.21
CA MET A 78 -12.13 10.51 -2.88
C MET A 78 -13.03 9.77 -3.88
N ALA A 79 -14.10 10.41 -4.37
CA ALA A 79 -14.95 9.82 -5.41
C ALA A 79 -14.17 9.62 -6.72
N LEU A 80 -13.36 10.60 -7.13
CA LEU A 80 -12.46 10.47 -8.28
C LEU A 80 -11.42 9.35 -8.06
N ALA A 81 -10.80 9.30 -6.89
CA ALA A 81 -9.83 8.25 -6.54
C ALA A 81 -10.49 6.86 -6.60
N ALA A 82 -11.68 6.70 -6.03
CA ALA A 82 -12.42 5.43 -6.05
C ALA A 82 -12.75 4.99 -7.48
N PHE A 83 -13.16 5.92 -8.35
CA PHE A 83 -13.39 5.62 -9.76
C PHE A 83 -12.13 5.05 -10.44
N PHE A 84 -10.96 5.67 -10.23
CA PHE A 84 -9.70 5.18 -10.80
C PHE A 84 -9.24 3.86 -10.19
N VAL A 85 -9.39 3.68 -8.87
CA VAL A 85 -9.05 2.43 -8.19
C VAL A 85 -9.91 1.28 -8.70
N VAL A 86 -11.23 1.46 -8.79
CA VAL A 86 -12.14 0.41 -9.29
C VAL A 86 -11.81 0.09 -10.76
N SER A 87 -11.64 1.11 -11.59
CA SER A 87 -11.28 0.92 -13.00
C SER A 87 -9.96 0.14 -13.11
N GLY A 88 -8.91 0.57 -12.42
CA GLY A 88 -7.59 -0.07 -12.48
C GLY A 88 -7.56 -1.50 -11.93
N LEU A 89 -8.45 -1.85 -10.99
CA LEU A 89 -8.56 -3.20 -10.44
C LEU A 89 -9.45 -4.14 -11.26
N THR A 90 -10.39 -3.60 -12.04
CA THR A 90 -11.39 -4.41 -12.77
C THR A 90 -11.12 -4.54 -14.26
N THR A 91 -10.23 -3.71 -14.82
CA THR A 91 -9.79 -3.82 -16.21
C THR A 91 -8.41 -4.51 -16.32
N PRO A 92 -8.15 -5.30 -17.38
CA PRO A 92 -6.81 -5.85 -17.63
C PRO A 92 -5.76 -4.74 -17.65
N ASN A 93 -4.72 -4.91 -16.85
CA ASN A 93 -3.63 -3.96 -16.74
C ASN A 93 -2.32 -4.76 -16.65
N PRO A 94 -1.35 -4.52 -17.55
CA PRO A 94 -0.10 -5.27 -17.58
C PRO A 94 0.77 -5.08 -16.34
N THR A 95 0.47 -4.07 -15.51
CA THR A 95 1.12 -3.85 -14.21
C THR A 95 0.40 -4.54 -13.05
N SER A 96 -0.73 -5.19 -13.30
CA SER A 96 -1.45 -5.96 -12.28
C SER A 96 -0.72 -7.28 -11.99
N VAL A 97 -0.70 -7.66 -10.71
CA VAL A 97 -0.10 -8.90 -10.25
C VAL A 97 -0.76 -10.09 -10.95
N GLY A 98 0.02 -10.91 -11.66
CA GLY A 98 -0.48 -12.08 -12.40
C GLY A 98 -0.98 -11.78 -13.83
N PHE A 99 -0.87 -10.53 -14.29
CA PHE A 99 -1.23 -10.10 -15.65
C PHE A 99 -0.01 -9.63 -16.46
N GLU A 100 1.18 -10.10 -16.11
CA GLU A 100 2.43 -9.67 -16.74
C GLU A 100 2.47 -10.00 -18.25
N GLY A 101 1.71 -11.00 -18.72
CA GLY A 101 1.56 -11.38 -20.14
C GLY A 101 0.41 -10.69 -20.90
N ALA A 102 -0.26 -9.70 -20.30
CA ALA A 102 -1.36 -8.99 -20.97
C ALA A 102 -0.90 -8.19 -22.21
N LEU A 103 0.39 -7.86 -22.29
CA LEU A 103 0.97 -7.20 -23.48
C LEU A 103 1.14 -8.18 -24.65
N ASP A 104 1.44 -9.45 -24.35
CA ASP A 104 1.69 -10.49 -25.36
C ASP A 104 0.41 -10.94 -26.09
N SER A 105 -0.76 -10.54 -25.59
CA SER A 105 -2.08 -10.90 -26.13
C SER A 105 -2.78 -9.76 -26.90
N ALA A 106 -2.13 -8.59 -26.98
CA ALA A 106 -2.59 -7.43 -27.75
C ALA A 106 -1.96 -7.34 -29.16
N GLU A 107 -0.98 -8.19 -29.46
CA GLU A 107 -0.40 -8.42 -30.79
C GLU A 107 -1.12 -9.55 -31.54
#